data_AF-A0A2A4XEG8-F1
#
_entry.id   AF-A0A2A4XEG8-F1
#
_cell.length_a   1.000
_cell.length_b   1.000
_cell.length_c   1.000
_cell.angle_alpha   90.00
_cell.angle_beta   90.00
_cell.angle_gamma   90.00
#
_symmetry.space_group_name_H-M   'P 1'
#
loop_
_entity.id
_entity.type
_entity.pdbx_description
1 polymer ?
#
loop_
_entity_poly.entity_id
_entity_poly.type
_entity_poly.pdbx_seq_one_letter_code
_entity_poly.pdbx_strand_id
1 'polypeptide(L)'
;MSTSEISKGSAINFEPLRHMESFTKDMFNRIIDFQERKHHAWNTNLSFEARIKGLPLHNLIFSNPDRDPATHSATVAPYFPLREEMQKFAFYIRQLGDSPVVCDLFPGNGFIGSLLGGELGGDVNDSTVLGLENFAEESSPNQIESFLDAEHFSYSSEALAKLNCDAALVSWPLSGSNPSTELTLRQTKIIIYIFTQHADEKTQQRQTGSDEMITTLGEHYRLIDSWDVVRPKDILHDVWPDMTPSIAETRHVHIYAHNSVGDLQPAQGLPPVQCYDWEKDLQMALLALQAKSDVEGRGFPT
;
A
#
# COMPACT_ATOMS: atom_id res chain seq x y z
N MET A 1 4.05 12.01 -0.64
CA MET A 1 3.95 13.00 0.44
C MET A 1 4.36 12.34 1.74
N SER A 2 5.62 12.52 2.15
CA SER A 2 6.01 12.27 3.53
C SER A 2 5.35 13.32 4.43
N THR A 3 4.98 12.97 5.65
CA THR A 3 4.61 13.96 6.70
C THR A 3 5.70 15.02 6.91
N SER A 4 6.93 14.78 6.44
CA SER A 4 8.03 15.75 6.45
C SER A 4 7.96 16.84 5.36
N GLU A 5 7.22 16.64 4.26
CA GLU A 5 7.18 17.60 3.13
C GLU A 5 6.22 18.76 3.34
N ILE A 6 5.30 18.66 4.31
CA ILE A 6 4.43 19.77 4.74
C ILE A 6 5.27 20.88 5.42
N SER A 7 6.51 20.59 5.86
CA SER A 7 7.33 21.54 6.63
C SER A 7 8.29 22.43 5.81
N LYS A 8 8.39 22.26 4.48
CA LYS A 8 9.32 23.07 3.66
C LYS A 8 8.63 24.27 3.00
N GLY A 9 8.53 25.37 3.74
CA GLY A 9 8.65 26.73 3.19
C GLY A 9 7.55 27.29 2.27
N SER A 10 6.43 26.60 2.07
CA SER A 10 5.23 27.21 1.47
C SER A 10 4.22 27.56 2.58
N ALA A 11 3.59 28.73 2.50
CA ALA A 11 2.51 29.06 3.43
C ALA A 11 1.43 27.98 3.33
N ILE A 12 1.06 27.37 4.46
CA ILE A 12 0.07 26.29 4.51
C ILE A 12 -1.23 26.78 3.87
N ASN A 13 -1.68 26.06 2.83
CA ASN A 13 -2.88 26.43 2.09
C ASN A 13 -4.11 25.68 2.62
N PHE A 14 -4.92 26.37 3.43
CA PHE A 14 -6.19 25.85 3.95
C PHE A 14 -7.38 26.06 3.02
N GLU A 15 -7.21 26.61 1.81
CA GLU A 15 -8.31 26.86 0.86
C GLU A 15 -9.20 25.62 0.61
N PRO A 16 -8.66 24.39 0.48
CA PRO A 16 -9.51 23.20 0.30
C PRO A 16 -10.54 22.99 1.42
N LEU A 17 -10.26 23.44 2.65
CA LEU A 17 -11.16 23.30 3.79
C LEU A 17 -12.44 24.13 3.65
N ARG A 18 -12.50 25.11 2.75
CA ARG A 18 -13.75 25.84 2.44
C ARG A 18 -14.83 24.94 1.86
N HIS A 19 -14.46 23.81 1.28
CA HIS A 19 -15.38 22.85 0.67
C HIS A 19 -15.62 21.62 1.57
N MET A 20 -15.26 21.71 2.85
CA MET A 20 -15.33 20.59 3.79
C MET A 20 -16.74 20.01 3.94
N GLU A 21 -17.80 20.83 3.91
CA GLU A 21 -19.18 20.35 4.05
C GLU A 21 -19.58 19.45 2.87
N SER A 22 -19.38 19.92 1.63
CA SER A 22 -19.64 19.13 0.42
C SER A 22 -18.76 17.89 0.36
N PHE A 23 -17.47 18.04 0.72
CA PHE A 23 -16.53 16.93 0.75
C PHE A 23 -16.98 15.84 1.73
N THR A 24 -17.38 16.25 2.94
CA THR A 24 -17.85 15.35 4.00
C THR A 24 -19.05 14.55 3.52
N LYS A 25 -20.05 15.22 2.94
CA LYS A 25 -21.25 14.56 2.40
C LYS A 25 -20.88 13.53 1.33
N ASP A 26 -20.02 13.89 0.38
CA ASP A 26 -19.61 13.00 -0.70
C ASP A 26 -18.79 11.81 -0.18
N MET A 27 -17.91 12.02 0.80
CA MET A 27 -17.13 10.97 1.45
C MET A 27 -18.04 9.97 2.18
N PHE A 28 -18.98 10.45 3.01
CA PHE A 28 -19.93 9.57 3.72
C PHE A 28 -20.81 8.78 2.75
N ASN A 29 -21.28 9.39 1.67
CA ASN A 29 -22.04 8.67 0.63
C ASN A 29 -21.21 7.53 0.03
N ARG A 30 -19.93 7.76 -0.32
CA ARG A 30 -19.04 6.70 -0.84
C ARG A 30 -18.81 5.58 0.16
N ILE A 31 -18.67 5.89 1.45
CA ILE A 31 -18.51 4.90 2.52
C ILE A 31 -19.78 4.06 2.65
N ILE A 32 -20.96 4.69 2.69
CA ILE A 32 -22.25 3.99 2.77
C ILE A 32 -22.44 3.10 1.54
N ASP A 33 -22.20 3.63 0.34
CA ASP A 33 -22.31 2.85 -0.90
C ASP A 33 -21.34 1.65 -0.91
N PHE A 34 -20.13 1.81 -0.35
CA PHE A 34 -19.20 0.70 -0.21
C PHE A 34 -19.73 -0.35 0.77
N GLN A 35 -20.19 0.07 1.95
CA GLN A 35 -20.71 -0.82 2.99
C GLN A 35 -21.96 -1.59 2.54
N GLU A 36 -22.84 -0.92 1.79
CA GLU A 36 -24.06 -1.50 1.21
C GLU A 36 -23.80 -2.28 -0.08
N ARG A 37 -22.53 -2.49 -0.45
CA ARG A 37 -22.09 -3.21 -1.67
C ARG A 37 -22.61 -2.61 -2.99
N LYS A 38 -22.90 -1.31 -3.00
CA LYS A 38 -23.29 -0.53 -4.19
C LYS A 38 -22.09 0.06 -4.93
N HIS A 39 -20.96 0.23 -4.25
CA HIS A 39 -19.72 0.71 -4.86
C HIS A 39 -19.17 -0.26 -5.91
N HIS A 40 -18.56 0.28 -6.98
CA HIS A 40 -18.03 -0.51 -8.10
C HIS A 40 -16.96 -1.54 -7.71
N ALA A 41 -16.25 -1.34 -6.61
CA ALA A 41 -15.26 -2.28 -6.08
C ALA A 41 -15.80 -3.74 -5.97
N TRP A 42 -17.10 -3.89 -5.70
CA TRP A 42 -17.78 -5.18 -5.59
C TRP A 42 -18.19 -5.82 -6.92
N ASN A 43 -18.13 -5.08 -8.03
CA ASN A 43 -18.55 -5.55 -9.35
C ASN A 43 -17.36 -6.05 -10.17
N THR A 44 -17.19 -7.37 -10.22
CA THR A 44 -16.10 -8.04 -10.95
C THR A 44 -16.21 -7.90 -12.48
N ASN A 45 -17.33 -7.41 -13.02
CA ASN A 45 -17.49 -7.17 -14.46
C ASN A 45 -16.94 -5.81 -14.91
N LEU A 46 -16.52 -4.95 -13.99
CA LEU A 46 -15.92 -3.65 -14.29
C LEU A 46 -14.39 -3.76 -14.34
N SER A 47 -13.75 -2.89 -15.14
CA SER A 47 -12.29 -2.79 -15.18
C SER A 47 -11.73 -2.41 -13.81
N PHE A 48 -10.46 -2.77 -13.56
CA PHE A 48 -9.78 -2.40 -12.31
C PHE A 48 -9.85 -0.89 -12.05
N GLU A 49 -9.54 -0.07 -13.06
CA GLU A 49 -9.66 1.40 -13.00
C GLU A 49 -11.06 1.85 -12.55
N ALA A 50 -12.12 1.28 -13.12
CA ALA A 50 -13.49 1.63 -12.77
C ALA A 50 -13.87 1.19 -11.34
N ARG A 51 -13.27 0.11 -10.85
CA ARG A 51 -13.51 -0.47 -9.52
C ARG A 51 -12.77 0.27 -8.40
N ILE A 52 -11.59 0.83 -8.67
CA ILE A 52 -10.82 1.64 -7.70
C ILE A 52 -11.28 3.10 -7.65
N LYS A 53 -11.95 3.57 -8.70
CA LYS A 53 -12.50 4.94 -8.76
C LYS A 53 -13.50 5.15 -7.62
N GLY A 54 -13.31 6.25 -6.87
CA GLY A 54 -14.14 6.60 -5.73
C GLY A 54 -13.91 5.77 -4.48
N LEU A 55 -12.99 4.80 -4.48
CA LEU A 55 -12.73 3.96 -3.32
C LEU A 55 -12.34 4.84 -2.11
N PRO A 56 -13.10 4.82 -1.00
CA PRO A 56 -12.87 5.69 0.14
C PRO A 56 -11.70 5.19 1.01
N LEU A 57 -10.93 6.13 1.56
CA LEU A 57 -9.83 5.81 2.48
C LEU A 57 -10.29 4.99 3.70
N HIS A 58 -11.48 5.26 4.20
CA HIS A 58 -12.08 4.51 5.31
C HIS A 58 -12.04 2.99 5.07
N ASN A 59 -12.32 2.53 3.86
CA ASN A 59 -12.36 1.10 3.52
C ASN A 59 -10.99 0.48 3.19
N LEU A 60 -9.93 1.30 3.24
CA LEU A 60 -8.53 0.87 3.26
C LEU A 60 -7.92 0.91 4.67
N ILE A 61 -8.52 1.64 5.61
CA ILE A 61 -8.14 1.65 7.04
C ILE A 61 -8.92 0.58 7.82
N PHE A 62 -10.19 0.38 7.48
CA PHE A 62 -11.11 -0.52 8.18
C PHE A 62 -11.66 -1.59 7.24
N SER A 63 -11.84 -2.79 7.77
CA SER A 63 -12.63 -3.83 7.10
C SER A 63 -14.11 -3.51 7.15
N ASN A 64 -14.87 -4.02 6.18
CA ASN A 64 -16.31 -3.85 6.11
C ASN A 64 -16.98 -4.46 7.36
N PRO A 65 -18.07 -3.88 7.88
CA PRO A 65 -18.72 -4.38 9.10
C PRO A 65 -19.24 -5.81 9.01
N ASP A 66 -19.58 -6.27 7.80
CA ASP A 66 -20.06 -7.64 7.53
C ASP A 66 -18.92 -8.64 7.24
N ARG A 67 -17.65 -8.22 7.32
CA ARG A 67 -16.50 -9.11 7.13
C ARG A 67 -16.32 -10.01 8.34
N ASP A 68 -16.34 -11.32 8.12
CA ASP A 68 -16.00 -12.31 9.13
C ASP A 68 -14.47 -12.49 9.27
N PRO A 69 -13.84 -12.07 10.38
CA PRO A 69 -12.40 -12.25 10.62
C PRO A 69 -11.95 -13.72 10.71
N ALA A 70 -12.87 -14.66 10.96
CA ALA A 70 -12.50 -16.07 11.06
C ALA A 70 -12.20 -16.69 9.68
N THR A 71 -12.72 -16.07 8.61
CA THR A 71 -12.65 -16.60 7.25
C THR A 71 -11.97 -15.64 6.27
N HIS A 72 -11.89 -14.35 6.59
CA HIS A 72 -11.33 -13.33 5.71
C HIS A 72 -10.34 -12.42 6.43
N SER A 73 -9.31 -12.01 5.70
CA SER A 73 -8.30 -11.04 6.15
C SER A 73 -8.83 -9.60 6.07
N ALA A 74 -8.35 -8.77 5.15
CA ALA A 74 -8.85 -7.43 4.89
C ALA A 74 -10.04 -7.44 3.93
N THR A 75 -10.81 -6.35 3.86
CA THR A 75 -11.83 -6.24 2.80
C THR A 75 -11.21 -5.97 1.44
N VAL A 76 -10.33 -4.95 1.35
CA VAL A 76 -9.64 -4.56 0.11
C VAL A 76 -8.17 -4.89 0.19
N ALA A 77 -7.45 -4.29 1.14
CA ALA A 77 -6.02 -4.41 1.32
C ALA A 77 -5.65 -4.17 2.79
N PRO A 78 -4.49 -4.66 3.25
CA PRO A 78 -4.06 -4.48 4.63
C PRO A 78 -3.60 -3.05 4.97
N TYR A 79 -3.32 -2.21 3.97
CA TYR A 79 -2.95 -0.81 4.14
C TYR A 79 -3.42 0.02 2.93
N PHE A 80 -3.39 1.35 3.06
CA PHE A 80 -3.64 2.27 1.94
C PHE A 80 -2.33 2.56 1.17
N PRO A 81 -2.22 2.19 -0.12
CA PRO A 81 -1.05 2.51 -0.93
C PRO A 81 -1.10 3.96 -1.43
N LEU A 82 0.04 4.63 -1.53
CA LEU A 82 0.14 5.95 -2.17
C LEU A 82 0.63 5.80 -3.60
N ARG A 83 0.12 6.63 -4.53
CA ARG A 83 0.53 6.52 -5.93
C ARG A 83 2.00 6.84 -6.14
N GLU A 84 2.52 7.82 -5.42
CA GLU A 84 3.93 8.16 -5.45
C GLU A 84 4.83 7.00 -4.99
N GLU A 85 4.39 6.18 -4.04
CA GLU A 85 5.14 4.98 -3.63
C GLU A 85 5.18 3.94 -4.74
N MET A 86 4.05 3.70 -5.42
CA MET A 86 4.00 2.79 -6.56
C MET A 86 4.91 3.26 -7.70
N GLN A 87 4.93 4.57 -7.98
CA GLN A 87 5.87 5.17 -8.93
C GLN A 87 7.32 4.99 -8.53
N LYS A 88 7.62 5.18 -7.24
CA LYS A 88 8.96 5.03 -6.70
C LYS A 88 9.44 3.58 -6.82
N PHE A 89 8.58 2.61 -6.52
CA PHE A 89 8.85 1.19 -6.76
C PHE A 89 9.13 0.91 -8.24
N ALA A 90 8.24 1.36 -9.12
CA ALA A 90 8.40 1.19 -10.56
C ALA A 90 9.68 1.85 -11.08
N PHE A 91 10.07 3.00 -10.55
CA PHE A 91 11.32 3.70 -10.90
C PHE A 91 12.56 2.85 -10.61
N TYR A 92 12.64 2.21 -9.45
CA TYR A 92 13.77 1.34 -9.13
C TYR A 92 13.78 0.06 -9.98
N ILE A 93 12.61 -0.56 -10.17
CA ILE A 93 12.48 -1.79 -10.96
C ILE A 93 12.87 -1.58 -12.43
N ARG A 94 12.47 -0.46 -13.05
CA ARG A 94 12.81 -0.14 -14.45
C ARG A 94 14.31 0.00 -14.72
N GLN A 95 15.12 0.25 -13.68
CA GLN A 95 16.57 0.32 -13.83
C GLN A 95 17.23 -1.06 -14.01
N LEU A 96 16.46 -2.15 -13.85
CA LEU A 96 16.93 -3.52 -14.05
C LEU A 96 16.94 -3.95 -15.54
N GLY A 97 16.22 -3.23 -16.41
CA GLY A 97 16.10 -3.51 -17.83
C GLY A 97 14.74 -3.14 -18.41
N ASP A 98 14.51 -3.49 -19.68
CA ASP A 98 13.32 -3.08 -20.43
C ASP A 98 12.03 -3.83 -20.04
N SER A 99 12.15 -5.04 -19.48
CA SER A 99 10.98 -5.88 -19.13
C SER A 99 11.27 -6.72 -17.87
N PRO A 100 11.44 -6.07 -16.70
CA PRO A 100 11.72 -6.78 -15.46
C PRO A 100 10.48 -7.55 -15.00
N VAL A 101 10.67 -8.83 -14.62
CA VAL A 101 9.60 -9.63 -14.02
C VAL A 101 9.53 -9.36 -12.53
N VAL A 102 8.38 -8.87 -12.06
CA VAL A 102 8.13 -8.67 -10.62
C VAL A 102 7.30 -9.83 -10.08
N CYS A 103 7.77 -10.47 -9.02
CA CYS A 103 6.99 -11.47 -8.30
C CYS A 103 6.42 -10.86 -7.02
N ASP A 104 5.09 -10.82 -6.91
CA ASP A 104 4.38 -10.47 -5.69
C ASP A 104 4.20 -11.75 -4.84
N LEU A 105 4.95 -11.83 -3.76
CA LEU A 105 5.03 -13.04 -2.92
C LEU A 105 3.80 -13.18 -2.01
N PHE A 106 3.09 -12.09 -1.71
CA PHE A 106 1.91 -12.12 -0.84
C PHE A 106 0.77 -11.36 -1.52
N PRO A 107 0.27 -11.87 -2.65
CA PRO A 107 -0.53 -11.08 -3.57
C PRO A 107 -1.94 -10.73 -3.04
N GLY A 108 -2.45 -11.46 -2.05
CA GLY A 108 -3.81 -11.28 -1.54
C GLY A 108 -4.83 -11.42 -2.67
N ASN A 109 -5.62 -10.37 -2.90
CA ASN A 109 -6.58 -10.29 -4.00
C ASN A 109 -6.04 -9.63 -5.28
N GLY A 110 -4.73 -9.34 -5.33
CA GLY A 110 -4.03 -8.75 -6.46
C GLY A 110 -4.05 -7.22 -6.50
N PHE A 111 -4.68 -6.55 -5.52
CA PHE A 111 -4.84 -5.09 -5.52
C PHE A 111 -3.51 -4.32 -5.57
N ILE A 112 -2.57 -4.63 -4.66
CA ILE A 112 -1.28 -3.92 -4.60
C ILE A 112 -0.42 -4.21 -5.83
N GLY A 113 -0.29 -5.49 -6.21
CA GLY A 113 0.44 -5.90 -7.40
C GLY A 113 -0.09 -5.24 -8.68
N SER A 114 -1.41 -5.05 -8.79
CA SER A 114 -2.05 -4.38 -9.93
C SER A 114 -1.73 -2.88 -9.99
N LEU A 115 -1.71 -2.20 -8.84
CA LEU A 115 -1.30 -0.79 -8.78
C LEU A 115 0.17 -0.62 -9.20
N LEU A 116 1.06 -1.51 -8.75
CA LEU A 116 2.46 -1.50 -9.17
C LEU A 116 2.59 -1.81 -10.67
N GLY A 117 1.86 -2.81 -11.17
CA GLY A 117 1.87 -3.18 -12.58
C GLY A 117 1.45 -2.02 -13.49
N GLY A 118 0.39 -1.28 -13.13
CA GLY A 118 -0.03 -0.08 -13.84
C GLY A 118 1.04 1.02 -13.88
N GLU A 119 1.84 1.17 -12.81
CA GLU A 119 2.94 2.13 -12.78
C GLU A 119 4.19 1.64 -13.51
N LEU A 120 4.39 0.33 -13.69
CA LEU A 120 5.47 -0.25 -14.48
C LEU A 120 5.18 -0.19 -15.99
N GLY A 121 3.90 -0.35 -16.35
CA GLY A 121 3.47 -0.45 -17.74
C GLY A 121 3.97 -1.72 -18.43
N GLY A 122 3.39 -2.03 -19.58
CA GLY A 122 3.73 -3.19 -20.40
C GLY A 122 2.90 -3.20 -21.68
N ASP A 123 3.34 -3.96 -22.68
CA ASP A 123 2.44 -4.32 -23.79
C ASP A 123 1.30 -5.18 -23.23
N VAL A 124 0.10 -5.04 -23.81
CA VAL A 124 -1.19 -5.64 -23.40
C VAL A 124 -1.16 -7.19 -23.25
N ASN A 125 -0.03 -7.85 -23.52
CA ASN A 125 0.13 -9.31 -23.51
C ASN A 125 1.22 -9.85 -22.56
N ASP A 126 1.96 -9.01 -21.84
CA ASP A 126 2.96 -9.49 -20.86
C ASP A 126 2.71 -8.83 -19.49
N SER A 127 2.09 -9.59 -18.59
CA SER A 127 1.89 -9.18 -17.18
C SER A 127 3.23 -8.81 -16.56
N THR A 128 3.36 -7.56 -16.11
CA THR A 128 4.59 -7.06 -15.50
C THR A 128 4.76 -7.55 -14.05
N VAL A 129 3.66 -7.99 -13.42
CA VAL A 129 3.63 -8.50 -12.05
C VAL A 129 2.95 -9.88 -11.99
N LEU A 130 3.65 -10.85 -11.39
CA LEU A 130 3.18 -12.21 -11.14
C LEU A 130 2.90 -12.43 -9.66
N GLY A 131 1.64 -12.62 -9.28
CA GLY A 131 1.25 -12.96 -7.91
C GLY A 131 1.40 -14.44 -7.62
N LEU A 132 2.17 -14.82 -6.60
CA LEU A 132 2.42 -16.22 -6.26
C LEU A 132 1.35 -16.78 -5.31
N GLU A 133 0.33 -17.43 -5.86
CA GLU A 133 -0.82 -17.96 -5.08
C GLU A 133 -0.38 -18.94 -3.99
N ASN A 134 0.58 -19.80 -4.31
CA ASN A 134 1.04 -20.88 -3.43
C ASN A 134 2.17 -20.46 -2.49
N PHE A 135 2.57 -19.19 -2.48
CA PHE A 135 3.65 -18.75 -1.58
C PHE A 135 3.15 -18.58 -0.14
N ALA A 136 1.87 -18.26 0.04
CA ALA A 136 1.24 -18.04 1.34
C ALA A 136 -0.09 -18.81 1.47
N GLU A 137 -0.04 -20.14 1.32
CA GLU A 137 -1.22 -21.02 1.37
C GLU A 137 -2.05 -20.88 2.66
N GLU A 138 -1.41 -20.46 3.77
CA GLU A 138 -2.07 -20.24 5.06
C GLU A 138 -2.77 -18.87 5.17
N SER A 139 -2.61 -17.98 4.17
CA SER A 139 -3.23 -16.66 4.20
C SER A 139 -4.73 -16.74 3.94
N SER A 140 -5.52 -16.08 4.80
CA SER A 140 -6.96 -15.95 4.57
C SER A 140 -7.21 -14.96 3.42
N PRO A 141 -8.14 -15.28 2.50
CA PRO A 141 -8.45 -14.39 1.39
C PRO A 141 -9.03 -13.07 1.89
N ASN A 142 -8.91 -12.04 1.06
CA ASN A 142 -9.60 -10.78 1.30
C ASN A 142 -11.12 -10.97 1.05
N GLN A 143 -11.96 -10.14 1.67
CA GLN A 143 -13.41 -10.20 1.45
C GLN A 143 -13.81 -9.94 -0.01
N ILE A 144 -13.07 -9.06 -0.69
CA ILE A 144 -13.10 -8.96 -2.15
C ILE A 144 -11.99 -9.86 -2.67
N GLU A 145 -12.36 -11.08 -3.09
CA GLU A 145 -11.42 -12.15 -3.45
C GLU A 145 -10.57 -11.83 -4.69
N SER A 146 -11.18 -11.23 -5.72
CA SER A 146 -10.49 -10.83 -6.95
C SER A 146 -10.62 -9.33 -7.16
N PHE A 147 -9.53 -8.60 -6.94
CA PHE A 147 -9.47 -7.15 -7.12
C PHE A 147 -8.18 -6.75 -7.83
N LEU A 148 -8.02 -7.24 -9.06
CA LEU A 148 -6.81 -7.09 -9.84
C LEU A 148 -7.06 -6.43 -11.20
N ASP A 149 -5.99 -5.94 -11.80
CA ASP A 149 -5.90 -5.49 -13.18
C ASP A 149 -5.27 -6.59 -14.04
N ALA A 150 -6.10 -7.28 -14.84
CA ALA A 150 -5.67 -8.42 -15.64
C ALA A 150 -4.72 -8.01 -16.79
N GLU A 151 -4.62 -6.71 -17.13
CA GLU A 151 -3.67 -6.22 -18.12
C GLU A 151 -2.24 -6.12 -17.57
N HIS A 152 -2.09 -6.05 -16.25
CA HIS A 152 -0.79 -5.78 -15.60
C HIS A 152 -0.40 -6.80 -14.53
N PHE A 153 -1.36 -7.61 -14.08
CA PHE A 153 -1.20 -8.57 -13.02
C PHE A 153 -1.84 -9.91 -13.40
N SER A 154 -1.10 -10.98 -13.15
CA SER A 154 -1.64 -12.35 -13.22
C SER A 154 -1.14 -13.19 -12.07
N TYR A 155 -1.99 -14.10 -11.61
CA TYR A 155 -1.57 -15.12 -10.66
C TYR A 155 -0.76 -16.21 -11.33
N SER A 156 0.21 -16.75 -10.57
CA SER A 156 1.00 -17.91 -10.94
C SER A 156 0.96 -18.93 -9.81
N SER A 157 0.60 -20.15 -10.17
CA SER A 157 0.72 -21.32 -9.29
C SER A 157 2.14 -21.91 -9.27
N GLU A 158 3.06 -21.37 -10.07
CA GLU A 158 4.44 -21.84 -10.10
C GLU A 158 5.16 -21.52 -8.79
N ALA A 159 5.98 -22.46 -8.32
CA ALA A 159 6.83 -22.22 -7.17
C ALA A 159 7.85 -21.12 -7.46
N LEU A 160 8.14 -20.28 -6.47
CA LEU A 160 9.18 -19.24 -6.56
C LEU A 160 10.52 -19.82 -7.08
N ALA A 161 10.82 -21.08 -6.75
CA ALA A 161 12.00 -21.83 -7.19
C ALA A 161 12.06 -22.16 -8.71
N LYS A 162 11.00 -21.88 -9.49
CA LYS A 162 10.95 -22.08 -10.94
C LYS A 162 10.88 -20.80 -11.75
N LEU A 163 10.50 -19.69 -11.12
CA LEU A 163 10.37 -18.39 -11.77
C LEU A 163 11.70 -17.64 -11.83
N ASN A 164 11.89 -16.82 -12.85
CA ASN A 164 13.01 -15.88 -12.93
C ASN A 164 12.52 -14.48 -12.58
N CYS A 165 12.45 -14.19 -11.28
CA CYS A 165 11.99 -12.89 -10.78
C CYS A 165 13.17 -11.90 -10.74
N ASP A 166 13.08 -10.80 -11.49
CA ASP A 166 14.04 -9.71 -11.39
C ASP A 166 13.85 -8.93 -10.09
N ALA A 167 12.59 -8.71 -9.70
CA ALA A 167 12.24 -8.06 -8.44
C ALA A 167 11.21 -8.87 -7.66
N ALA A 168 11.26 -8.74 -6.33
CA ALA A 168 10.26 -9.29 -5.43
C ALA A 168 9.54 -8.16 -4.69
N LEU A 169 8.20 -8.19 -4.75
CA LEU A 169 7.33 -7.42 -3.89
C LEU A 169 6.96 -8.28 -2.68
N VAL A 170 7.46 -7.92 -1.51
CA VAL A 170 7.16 -8.53 -0.22
C VAL A 170 6.28 -7.55 0.56
N SER A 171 5.00 -7.53 0.21
CA SER A 171 4.03 -6.58 0.74
C SER A 171 3.19 -7.21 1.85
N TRP A 172 3.34 -6.71 3.08
CA TRP A 172 2.55 -7.14 4.23
C TRP A 172 2.59 -8.65 4.50
N PRO A 173 3.78 -9.27 4.54
CA PRO A 173 3.89 -10.72 4.63
C PRO A 173 3.36 -11.24 5.97
N LEU A 174 2.95 -12.52 6.00
CA LEU A 174 2.40 -13.15 7.21
C LEU A 174 3.37 -13.03 8.40
N SER A 175 2.82 -12.93 9.60
CA SER A 175 3.61 -12.90 10.84
C SER A 175 4.51 -14.14 10.94
N GLY A 176 5.80 -13.93 11.22
CA GLY A 176 6.80 -14.99 11.30
C GLY A 176 7.30 -15.54 9.95
N SER A 177 6.75 -15.06 8.82
CA SER A 177 7.26 -15.47 7.51
C SER A 177 8.57 -14.77 7.15
N ASN A 178 9.49 -15.52 6.54
CA ASN A 178 10.79 -15.03 6.11
C ASN A 178 11.10 -15.51 4.68
N PRO A 179 10.70 -14.75 3.64
CA PRO A 179 10.99 -15.11 2.24
C PRO A 179 12.46 -14.91 1.85
N SER A 180 13.26 -14.23 2.69
CA SER A 180 14.61 -13.77 2.34
C SER A 180 15.57 -14.91 1.99
N THR A 181 15.43 -16.09 2.59
CA THR A 181 16.31 -17.24 2.28
C THR A 181 16.21 -17.64 0.81
N GLU A 182 15.00 -17.83 0.30
CA GLU A 182 14.78 -18.19 -1.10
C GLU A 182 15.18 -17.04 -2.03
N LEU A 183 14.81 -15.80 -1.69
CA LEU A 183 15.18 -14.62 -2.48
C LEU A 183 16.70 -14.45 -2.61
N THR A 184 17.46 -14.75 -1.56
CA THR A 184 18.94 -14.76 -1.57
C THR A 184 19.50 -15.89 -2.43
N LEU A 185 18.99 -17.11 -2.30
CA LEU A 185 19.42 -18.24 -3.14
C LEU A 185 19.22 -17.96 -4.63
N ARG A 186 18.17 -17.22 -4.97
CA ARG A 186 17.85 -16.81 -6.34
C ARG A 186 18.58 -15.56 -6.82
N GLN A 187 19.29 -14.86 -5.94
CA GLN A 187 19.94 -13.58 -6.25
C GLN A 187 18.97 -12.57 -6.87
N THR A 188 17.74 -12.51 -6.34
CA THR A 188 16.70 -11.57 -6.78
C THR A 188 17.27 -10.16 -6.79
N LYS A 189 17.18 -9.41 -7.89
CA LYS A 189 17.95 -8.18 -8.05
C LYS A 189 17.46 -7.07 -7.12
N ILE A 190 16.15 -6.89 -7.00
CA ILE A 190 15.52 -5.91 -6.10
C ILE A 190 14.49 -6.59 -5.20
N ILE A 191 14.47 -6.21 -3.92
CA ILE A 191 13.44 -6.63 -2.97
C ILE A 191 12.80 -5.38 -2.39
N ILE A 192 11.49 -5.24 -2.57
CA ILE A 192 10.66 -4.21 -1.94
C ILE A 192 9.99 -4.86 -0.74
N TYR A 193 10.31 -4.39 0.46
CA TYR A 193 9.75 -4.92 1.70
C TYR A 193 8.88 -3.89 2.39
N ILE A 194 7.60 -4.21 2.56
CA ILE A 194 6.59 -3.34 3.16
C ILE A 194 6.01 -4.04 4.38
N PHE A 195 6.19 -3.46 5.55
CA PHE A 195 5.82 -4.09 6.82
C PHE A 195 5.50 -3.04 7.88
N THR A 196 4.94 -3.50 9.01
CA THR A 196 4.87 -2.71 10.23
C THR A 196 5.51 -3.45 11.39
N GLN A 197 6.05 -2.71 12.35
CA GLN A 197 6.52 -3.25 13.62
C GLN A 197 5.40 -3.40 14.65
N HIS A 198 4.16 -3.01 14.32
CA HIS A 198 3.03 -3.15 15.23
C HIS A 198 2.83 -4.61 15.65
N ALA A 199 2.74 -4.82 16.97
CA ALA A 199 2.39 -6.09 17.58
C ALA A 199 1.02 -5.97 18.27
N ASP A 200 0.19 -7.00 18.15
CA ASP A 200 -1.08 -7.06 18.87
C ASP A 200 -0.82 -7.03 20.38
N GLU A 201 -1.50 -6.11 21.10
CA GLU A 201 -1.22 -5.85 22.51
C GLU A 201 -1.46 -7.07 23.41
N LYS A 202 -2.36 -7.98 23.02
CA LYS A 202 -2.74 -9.14 23.83
C LYS A 202 -1.84 -10.34 23.57
N THR A 203 -1.57 -10.62 22.30
CA THR A 203 -0.81 -11.80 21.86
C THR A 203 0.68 -11.53 21.73
N GLN A 204 1.08 -10.25 21.65
CA GLN A 204 2.44 -9.79 21.36
C GLN A 204 2.97 -10.27 19.99
N GLN A 205 2.11 -10.85 19.16
CA GLN A 205 2.47 -11.27 17.82
C GLN A 205 2.48 -10.06 16.90
N ARG A 206 3.49 -9.99 16.04
CA ARG A 206 3.54 -8.99 14.97
C ARG A 206 2.36 -9.16 14.04
N GLN A 207 1.89 -8.05 13.49
CA GLN A 207 0.92 -8.09 12.40
C GLN A 207 1.54 -8.64 11.10
N THR A 208 2.82 -8.34 10.84
CA THR A 208 3.48 -8.70 9.59
C THR A 208 4.93 -9.08 9.77
N GLY A 209 5.41 -9.96 8.89
CA GLY A 209 6.83 -10.25 8.70
C GLY A 209 7.52 -10.80 9.93
N SER A 210 8.86 -10.74 9.90
CA SER A 210 9.70 -11.32 10.94
C SER A 210 10.97 -10.49 11.14
N ASP A 211 11.64 -10.64 12.29
CA ASP A 211 12.95 -9.99 12.53
C ASP A 211 14.06 -10.63 11.68
N GLU A 212 13.89 -11.90 11.31
CA GLU A 212 14.84 -12.67 10.51
C GLU A 212 14.89 -12.22 9.05
N MET A 213 13.84 -11.60 8.53
CA MET A 213 13.79 -11.11 7.15
C MET A 213 15.01 -10.24 6.83
N ILE A 214 15.27 -9.25 7.68
CA ILE A 214 16.34 -8.27 7.47
C ILE A 214 17.71 -8.91 7.69
N THR A 215 17.86 -9.74 8.73
CA THR A 215 19.14 -10.37 9.06
C THR A 215 19.57 -11.38 7.99
N THR A 216 18.61 -12.07 7.37
CA THR A 216 18.85 -13.05 6.30
C THR A 216 19.29 -12.41 4.98
N LEU A 217 18.86 -11.16 4.70
CA LEU A 217 19.34 -10.42 3.52
C LEU A 217 20.83 -10.03 3.65
N GLY A 218 21.27 -9.76 4.87
CA GLY A 218 22.68 -9.77 5.30
C GLY A 218 23.69 -9.22 4.30
N GLU A 219 24.78 -9.97 4.09
CA GLU A 219 25.92 -9.60 3.25
C GLU A 219 25.66 -9.70 1.73
N HIS A 220 24.48 -10.13 1.31
CA HIS A 220 24.12 -10.29 -0.10
C HIS A 220 23.40 -9.06 -0.68
N TYR A 221 22.78 -8.25 0.17
CA TYR A 221 21.97 -7.11 -0.22
C TYR A 221 22.40 -5.83 0.48
N ARG A 222 22.15 -4.70 -0.18
CA ARG A 222 22.29 -3.36 0.40
C ARG A 222 20.95 -2.65 0.39
N LEU A 223 20.64 -1.93 1.47
CA LEU A 223 19.51 -1.02 1.51
C LEU A 223 19.83 0.19 0.63
N ILE A 224 19.01 0.44 -0.39
CA ILE A 224 19.22 1.54 -1.34
C ILE A 224 18.26 2.70 -1.14
N ASP A 225 17.12 2.45 -0.50
CA ASP A 225 16.16 3.49 -0.08
C ASP A 225 15.26 2.97 1.03
N SER A 226 14.77 3.87 1.87
CA SER A 226 13.77 3.57 2.89
C SER A 226 12.97 4.80 3.28
N TRP A 227 11.69 4.60 3.57
CA TRP A 227 10.83 5.64 4.12
C TRP A 227 9.72 5.04 4.97
N ASP A 228 9.10 5.92 5.77
CA ASP A 228 7.96 5.59 6.60
C ASP A 228 6.71 6.31 6.10
N VAL A 229 5.59 5.59 6.08
CA VAL A 229 4.25 6.17 5.96
C VAL A 229 3.58 6.08 7.31
N VAL A 230 3.34 7.24 7.91
CA VAL A 230 2.75 7.36 9.25
C VAL A 230 1.30 7.76 9.12
N ARG A 231 0.40 6.92 9.65
CA ARG A 231 -1.01 7.25 9.87
C ARG A 231 -1.19 7.59 11.36
N PRO A 232 -1.52 8.85 11.70
CA PRO A 232 -1.85 9.21 13.08
C PRO A 232 -3.00 8.37 13.62
N LYS A 233 -3.00 8.20 14.95
CA LYS A 233 -4.17 7.67 15.66
C LYS A 233 -5.39 8.52 15.30
N ASP A 234 -6.54 7.87 15.14
CA ASP A 234 -7.83 8.55 15.00
C ASP A 234 -7.91 9.55 13.82
N ILE A 235 -7.08 9.37 12.78
CA ILE A 235 -6.95 10.33 11.66
C ILE A 235 -8.28 10.79 11.05
N LEU A 236 -9.27 9.90 10.91
CA LEU A 236 -10.62 10.23 10.44
C LEU A 236 -11.54 10.67 11.58
N HIS A 237 -11.46 10.02 12.74
CA HIS A 237 -12.33 10.27 13.89
C HIS A 237 -12.12 11.67 14.50
N ASP A 238 -10.87 12.14 14.56
CA ASP A 238 -10.53 13.45 15.09
C ASP A 238 -11.04 14.62 14.23
N VAL A 239 -11.36 14.34 12.97
CA VAL A 239 -11.95 15.29 12.01
C VAL A 239 -13.47 15.10 11.91
N TRP A 240 -13.93 13.85 11.87
CA TRP A 240 -15.33 13.45 11.79
C TRP A 240 -15.66 12.48 12.94
N PRO A 241 -16.20 12.97 14.07
CA PRO A 241 -16.42 12.16 15.27
C PRO A 241 -17.35 10.95 15.09
N ASP A 242 -18.17 10.93 14.05
CA ASP A 242 -19.03 9.80 13.69
C ASP A 242 -18.26 8.63 13.04
N MET A 243 -16.99 8.83 12.66
CA MET A 243 -16.11 7.79 12.13
C MET A 243 -15.58 6.88 13.24
N THR A 244 -15.18 5.66 12.86
CA THR A 244 -14.59 4.71 13.82
C THR A 244 -13.19 5.19 14.25
N PRO A 245 -12.83 5.12 15.55
CA PRO A 245 -11.47 5.33 16.02
C PRO A 245 -10.48 4.35 15.38
N SER A 246 -9.23 4.77 15.19
CA SER A 246 -8.17 3.93 14.61
C SER A 246 -6.87 4.03 15.41
N ILE A 247 -6.15 2.92 15.51
CA ILE A 247 -4.81 2.93 16.09
C ILE A 247 -3.84 3.74 15.22
N ALA A 248 -2.77 4.27 15.80
CA ALA A 248 -1.66 4.78 15.02
C ALA A 248 -0.97 3.63 14.27
N GLU A 249 -0.44 3.91 13.09
CA GLU A 249 0.28 2.93 12.29
C GLU A 249 1.48 3.57 11.63
N THR A 250 2.63 2.91 11.75
CA THR A 250 3.82 3.22 10.95
C THR A 250 4.08 2.05 10.03
N ARG A 251 3.94 2.30 8.73
CA ARG A 251 4.32 1.37 7.67
C ARG A 251 5.73 1.73 7.21
N HIS A 252 6.63 0.77 7.32
CA HIS A 252 8.00 0.87 6.85
C HIS A 252 8.08 0.32 5.43
N VAL A 253 8.85 1.01 4.59
CA VAL A 253 9.15 0.57 3.24
C VAL A 253 10.66 0.58 3.06
N HIS A 254 11.22 -0.59 2.78
CA HIS A 254 12.65 -0.77 2.52
C HIS A 254 12.83 -1.32 1.10
N ILE A 255 13.76 -0.74 0.35
CA ILE A 255 14.19 -1.26 -0.95
C ILE A 255 15.62 -1.75 -0.83
N TYR A 256 15.81 -3.04 -1.08
CA TYR A 256 17.10 -3.69 -1.10
C TYR A 256 17.50 -4.02 -2.54
N ALA A 257 18.78 -3.86 -2.86
CA ALA A 257 19.36 -4.35 -4.10
C ALA A 257 20.42 -5.41 -3.81
N HIS A 258 20.43 -6.48 -4.60
CA HIS A 258 21.49 -7.48 -4.52
C HIS A 258 22.84 -6.85 -4.88
N ASN A 259 23.92 -7.29 -4.26
CA ASN A 259 25.25 -6.70 -4.43
C ASN A 259 25.84 -6.87 -5.84
N SER A 260 25.26 -7.73 -6.68
CA SER A 260 25.61 -7.83 -8.11
C SER A 260 24.97 -6.73 -8.98
N VAL A 261 23.92 -6.06 -8.49
CA VAL A 261 23.29 -4.94 -9.20
C VAL A 261 24.19 -3.73 -9.06
N GLY A 262 24.51 -3.06 -10.18
CA GLY A 262 25.29 -1.81 -10.18
C GLY A 262 24.60 -0.68 -9.42
N ASP A 263 25.22 0.50 -9.39
CA ASP A 263 24.66 1.65 -8.70
C ASP A 263 23.36 2.12 -9.38
N LEU A 264 22.24 1.98 -8.66
CA LEU A 264 20.95 2.50 -9.08
C LEU A 264 20.87 3.99 -8.76
N GLN A 265 20.24 4.74 -9.66
CA GLN A 265 19.93 6.13 -9.41
C GLN A 265 18.86 6.24 -8.31
N PRO A 266 18.99 7.20 -7.38
CA PRO A 266 17.96 7.47 -6.40
C PRO A 266 16.73 8.06 -7.08
N ALA A 267 15.53 7.74 -6.56
CA ALA A 267 14.29 8.33 -7.05
C ALA A 267 14.20 9.81 -6.65
N GLN A 268 14.58 10.71 -7.56
CA GLN A 268 14.48 12.16 -7.37
C GLN A 268 13.61 12.78 -8.46
N GLY A 269 12.65 13.62 -8.08
CA GLY A 269 11.82 14.36 -9.02
C GLY A 269 10.91 13.47 -9.87
N LEU A 270 10.24 12.49 -9.25
CA LEU A 270 9.23 11.67 -9.93
C LEU A 270 8.18 12.57 -10.59
N PRO A 271 7.72 12.23 -11.80
CA PRO A 271 6.77 13.05 -12.53
C PRO A 271 5.47 13.20 -11.71
N PRO A 272 4.89 14.41 -11.65
CA PRO A 272 3.64 14.60 -10.95
C PRO A 272 2.56 13.73 -11.59
N VAL A 273 1.79 13.05 -10.75
CA VAL A 273 0.72 12.16 -11.18
C VAL A 273 -0.54 12.42 -10.39
N GLN A 274 -1.69 12.15 -10.99
CA GLN A 274 -2.96 12.24 -10.29
C GLN A 274 -3.02 11.18 -9.19
N CYS A 275 -3.06 11.60 -7.93
CA CYS A 275 -3.23 10.71 -6.79
C CYS A 275 -4.50 9.86 -6.90
N TYR A 276 -4.53 8.74 -6.19
CA TYR A 276 -5.74 7.93 -6.05
C TYR A 276 -6.85 8.70 -5.30
N ASP A 277 -8.11 8.29 -5.48
CA ASP A 277 -9.23 9.00 -4.86
C ASP A 277 -9.18 8.94 -3.32
N TRP A 278 -8.70 7.86 -2.71
CA TRP A 278 -8.51 7.79 -1.26
C TRP A 278 -7.40 8.71 -0.74
N GLU A 279 -6.43 9.11 -1.58
CA GLU A 279 -5.41 10.08 -1.18
C GLU A 279 -6.00 11.49 -1.03
N LYS A 280 -7.12 11.79 -1.70
CA LYS A 280 -7.87 13.04 -1.48
C LYS A 280 -8.51 13.07 -0.09
N ASP A 281 -9.03 11.92 0.36
CA ASP A 281 -9.54 11.75 1.73
C ASP A 281 -8.42 11.92 2.75
N LEU A 282 -7.26 11.32 2.48
CA LEU A 282 -6.07 11.46 3.33
C LEU A 282 -5.64 12.93 3.41
N GLN A 283 -5.55 13.62 2.28
CA GLN A 283 -5.16 15.02 2.21
C GLN A 283 -6.14 15.91 2.99
N MET A 284 -7.45 15.71 2.82
CA MET A 284 -8.46 16.49 3.53
C MET A 284 -8.37 16.27 5.05
N ALA A 285 -8.23 15.02 5.49
CA ALA A 285 -8.08 14.69 6.91
C ALA A 285 -6.84 15.34 7.51
N LEU A 286 -5.68 15.20 6.87
CA LEU A 286 -4.42 15.79 7.34
C LEU A 286 -4.47 17.33 7.37
N LEU A 287 -5.07 17.98 6.36
CA LEU A 287 -5.26 19.44 6.35
C LEU A 287 -6.16 19.90 7.49
N ALA A 288 -7.26 19.18 7.77
CA ALA A 288 -8.17 19.50 8.86
C ALA A 288 -7.49 19.34 10.24
N LEU A 289 -6.72 18.27 10.44
CA LEU A 289 -5.94 18.07 11.67
C LEU A 289 -4.88 19.16 11.86
N GLN A 290 -4.18 19.55 10.78
CA GLN A 290 -3.22 20.65 10.85
C GLN A 290 -3.92 21.97 11.20
N ALA A 291 -5.08 22.26 10.60
CA ALA A 291 -5.85 23.45 10.93
C ALA A 291 -6.32 23.46 12.39
N LYS A 292 -6.76 22.30 12.91
CA LYS A 292 -7.13 22.12 14.31
C LYS A 292 -5.95 22.43 15.24
N SER A 293 -4.78 21.86 14.96
CA SER A 293 -3.55 22.11 15.71
C SER A 293 -3.12 23.57 15.67
N ASP A 294 -3.25 24.25 14.52
CA ASP A 294 -2.96 25.67 14.36
C ASP A 294 -3.90 26.57 15.18
N VAL A 295 -5.17 26.19 15.31
CA VAL A 295 -6.19 26.91 16.11
C VAL A 295 -5.94 26.71 17.61
N GLU A 296 -5.67 25.47 18.03
CA GLU A 296 -5.28 25.12 19.40
C GLU A 296 -4.01 25.86 19.82
N GLY A 297 -3.00 25.90 18.95
CA GLY A 297 -1.74 26.62 19.18
C GLY A 297 -1.91 28.13 19.35
N ARG A 298 -3.04 28.69 18.88
CA ARG A 298 -3.43 30.10 19.09
C ARG A 298 -4.26 30.30 20.37
N GLY A 299 -4.52 29.24 21.14
CA GLY A 299 -5.24 29.30 22.41
C GLY A 299 -6.77 29.20 22.28
N PHE A 300 -7.29 28.83 21.10
CA PHE A 300 -8.72 28.59 20.94
C PHE A 300 -9.03 27.11 21.20
N PRO A 301 -10.07 26.79 21.98
CA PRO A 301 -10.55 25.42 22.11
C PRO A 301 -11.16 24.94 20.79
N THR A 302 -10.98 23.66 20.50
CA THR A 302 -11.39 22.95 19.28
C THR A 302 -12.14 21.66 19.62
#